data_AF-A0A965S2H2-F1
#
_entry.id   AF-A0A965S2H2-F1
#
_cell.length_a   1.000
_cell.length_b   1.000
_cell.length_c   1.000
_cell.angle_alpha   90.00
_cell.angle_beta   90.00
_cell.angle_gamma   90.00
#
_symmetry.space_group_name_H-M   'P 1'
#
loop_
_entity.id
_entity.type
_entity.pdbx_description
1 polymer ?
#
loop_
_entity_poly.entity_id
_entity_poly.type
_entity_poly.pdbx_seq_one_letter_code
_entity_poly.pdbx_strand_id
1 'polypeptide(L)'
;MKGYPMVTSLIERSLELAAGTKVNLDAYEDHQLNLAKLQCLGKAYRQGWLHNVLRRITPLTARQTEDYVLMAELFITNASQAEELLQTLSQSLMEFATVAGVSPASATMRSHRELYQTIAHKLTARYAVEAPAAFASTTITAQQQAQIPFIRNFLQTLAA
;
A
#
# COMPACT_ATOMS: atom_id res chain seq x y z
N MET A 1 -5.15 -43.08 6.02
CA MET A 1 -5.26 -42.07 7.09
C MET A 1 -3.94 -41.30 7.19
N LYS A 2 -3.93 -40.02 6.78
CA LYS A 2 -2.89 -39.01 7.01
C LYS A 2 -3.68 -37.70 7.14
N GLY A 3 -3.91 -37.14 8.31
CA GLY A 3 -2.95 -36.36 9.11
C GLY A 3 -3.46 -34.91 9.08
N TYR A 4 -3.93 -34.40 10.22
CA TYR A 4 -4.91 -33.30 10.39
C TYR A 4 -4.54 -31.92 9.76
N PRO A 5 -5.43 -31.31 8.93
CA PRO A 5 -5.35 -29.88 8.55
C PRO A 5 -6.02 -28.92 9.55
N MET A 6 -6.46 -29.41 10.72
CA MET A 6 -7.35 -28.65 11.61
C MET A 6 -6.65 -27.52 12.38
N VAL A 7 -5.37 -27.70 12.75
CA VAL A 7 -4.62 -26.77 13.63
C VAL A 7 -4.25 -25.48 12.88
N THR A 8 -3.83 -25.58 11.62
CA THR A 8 -3.55 -24.44 10.75
C THR A 8 -4.78 -23.55 10.62
N SER A 9 -5.97 -24.15 10.47
CA SER A 9 -7.22 -23.40 10.32
C SER A 9 -7.63 -22.60 11.56
N LEU A 10 -7.25 -23.03 12.76
CA LEU A 10 -7.65 -22.38 14.02
C LEU A 10 -6.73 -21.21 14.37
N ILE A 11 -5.43 -21.36 14.09
CA ILE A 11 -4.46 -20.27 14.19
C ILE A 11 -4.81 -19.19 13.15
N GLU A 12 -5.04 -19.59 11.90
CA GLU A 12 -5.48 -18.69 10.82
C GLU A 12 -6.71 -17.88 11.22
N ARG A 13 -7.79 -18.56 11.63
CA ARG A 13 -9.02 -17.88 12.06
C ARG A 13 -8.79 -16.94 13.24
N SER A 14 -7.90 -17.29 14.17
CA SER A 14 -7.60 -16.45 15.32
C SER A 14 -6.83 -15.18 14.91
N LEU A 15 -5.89 -15.31 13.97
CA LEU A 15 -5.15 -14.18 13.40
C LEU A 15 -6.06 -13.31 12.53
N GLU A 16 -6.93 -13.90 11.72
CA GLU A 16 -7.95 -13.18 10.94
C GLU A 16 -8.94 -12.44 11.83
N LEU A 17 -9.37 -13.05 12.93
CA LEU A 17 -10.25 -12.42 13.91
C LEU A 17 -9.55 -11.23 14.59
N ALA A 18 -8.28 -11.40 14.98
CA ALA A 18 -7.49 -10.33 15.58
C ALA A 18 -7.24 -9.19 14.59
N ALA A 19 -6.81 -9.52 13.37
CA ALA A 19 -6.59 -8.53 12.33
C ALA A 19 -7.90 -7.86 11.94
N GLY A 20 -9.03 -8.58 11.92
CA GLY A 20 -10.34 -8.18 11.41
C GLY A 20 -10.44 -8.21 9.88
N THR A 21 -9.57 -8.98 9.23
CA THR A 21 -9.48 -9.17 7.78
C THR A 21 -8.72 -10.47 7.51
N LYS A 22 -8.73 -10.97 6.27
CA LYS A 22 -7.90 -12.10 5.88
C LYS A 22 -6.42 -11.80 6.06
N VAL A 23 -5.66 -12.78 6.53
CA VAL A 23 -4.23 -12.67 6.82
C VAL A 23 -3.47 -13.74 6.07
N ASN A 24 -2.37 -13.35 5.45
CA ASN A 24 -1.41 -14.26 4.87
C ASN A 24 -0.54 -14.87 5.98
N LEU A 25 -0.76 -16.15 6.28
CA LEU A 25 -0.07 -16.88 7.35
C LEU A 25 1.45 -16.91 7.16
N ASP A 26 1.93 -17.23 5.96
CA ASP A 26 3.37 -17.33 5.71
C ASP A 26 4.04 -15.97 5.96
N ALA A 27 3.40 -14.87 5.55
CA ALA A 27 3.93 -13.53 5.83
C ALA A 27 3.90 -13.20 7.32
N TYR A 28 2.87 -13.62 8.06
CA TYR A 28 2.82 -13.41 9.50
C TYR A 28 3.93 -14.16 10.23
N GLU A 29 4.22 -15.40 9.81
CA GLU A 29 5.30 -16.22 10.36
C GLU A 29 6.69 -15.65 10.03
N ASP A 30 6.90 -15.20 8.80
CA ASP A 30 8.17 -14.59 8.36
C ASP A 30 8.52 -13.33 9.15
N HIS A 31 7.51 -12.51 9.47
CA HIS A 31 7.70 -11.22 10.15
C HIS A 31 7.62 -11.32 11.69
N GLN A 32 7.26 -12.48 12.24
CA GLN A 32 7.17 -12.74 13.69
C GLN A 32 6.44 -11.63 14.47
N LEU A 33 5.33 -11.15 13.92
CA LEU A 33 4.61 -10.00 14.47
C LEU A 33 3.88 -10.39 15.76
N ASN A 34 3.86 -9.47 16.73
CA ASN A 34 2.99 -9.62 17.89
C ASN A 34 1.51 -9.30 17.52
N LEU A 35 0.57 -9.84 18.30
CA LEU A 35 -0.86 -9.67 18.06
C LEU A 35 -1.31 -8.20 18.08
N ALA A 36 -0.71 -7.36 18.92
CA ALA A 36 -1.06 -5.94 19.01
C ALA A 36 -0.71 -5.18 17.72
N LYS A 37 0.44 -5.49 17.11
CA LYS A 37 0.87 -4.93 15.83
C LYS A 37 -0.06 -5.41 14.71
N LEU A 38 -0.39 -6.71 14.68
CA LEU A 38 -1.33 -7.26 13.69
C LEU A 38 -2.71 -6.56 13.76
N GLN A 39 -3.24 -6.36 14.97
CA GLN A 39 -4.50 -5.63 15.18
C GLN A 39 -4.42 -4.19 14.68
N CYS A 40 -3.32 -3.49 14.97
CA CYS A 40 -3.10 -2.11 14.53
C CYS A 40 -3.03 -2.01 13.00
N LEU A 41 -2.22 -2.87 12.36
CA LEU A 41 -2.08 -2.93 10.91
C LEU A 41 -3.41 -3.30 10.24
N GLY A 42 -4.15 -4.27 10.79
CA GLY A 42 -5.44 -4.67 10.25
C GLY A 42 -6.48 -3.56 10.32
N LYS A 43 -6.49 -2.77 11.42
CA LYS A 43 -7.33 -1.58 11.54
C LYS A 43 -6.96 -0.52 10.50
N ALA A 44 -5.67 -0.22 10.34
CA ALA A 44 -5.18 0.73 9.34
C ALA A 44 -5.53 0.29 7.91
N TYR A 45 -5.38 -1.00 7.61
CA TYR A 45 -5.74 -1.59 6.32
C TYR A 45 -7.22 -1.41 6.01
N ARG A 46 -8.12 -1.75 6.95
CA ARG A 46 -9.58 -1.53 6.78
C ARG A 46 -9.98 -0.06 6.64
N GLN A 47 -9.20 0.86 7.20
CA GLN A 47 -9.39 2.30 7.00
C GLN A 47 -8.86 2.80 5.65
N GLY A 48 -8.36 1.90 4.79
CA GLY A 48 -7.88 2.22 3.45
C GLY A 48 -6.50 2.87 3.43
N TRP A 49 -5.69 2.72 4.48
CA TRP A 49 -4.38 3.38 4.56
C TRP A 49 -3.45 2.92 3.44
N LEU A 50 -3.37 1.61 3.20
CA LEU A 50 -2.54 1.04 2.13
C LEU A 50 -2.94 1.57 0.74
N HIS A 51 -4.23 1.54 0.42
CA HIS A 51 -4.75 1.96 -0.88
C HIS A 51 -4.58 3.47 -1.15
N ASN A 52 -4.44 4.29 -0.11
CA ASN A 52 -4.33 5.74 -0.22
C ASN A 52 -2.92 6.27 0.10
N VAL A 53 -1.95 5.40 0.42
CA VAL A 53 -0.65 5.82 0.95
C VAL A 53 0.05 6.78 0.00
N LEU A 54 0.10 6.48 -1.30
CA LEU A 54 0.80 7.32 -2.28
C LEU A 54 0.07 8.64 -2.60
N ARG A 55 -1.23 8.76 -2.28
CA ARG A 55 -1.97 10.03 -2.33
C ARG A 55 -1.76 10.90 -1.09
N ARG A 56 -1.37 10.30 0.03
CA ARG A 56 -1.33 10.93 1.37
C ARG A 56 0.07 10.97 1.99
N ILE A 57 1.12 10.54 1.28
CA ILE A 57 2.47 10.62 1.84
C ILE A 57 2.84 12.09 2.05
N THR A 58 3.02 12.40 3.32
CA THR A 58 3.63 13.61 3.85
C THR A 58 4.96 13.19 4.49
N PRO A 59 5.87 14.12 4.80
CA PRO A 59 7.10 13.79 5.52
C PRO A 59 6.87 13.03 6.85
N LEU A 60 5.69 13.16 7.45
CA LEU A 60 5.29 12.45 8.67
C LEU A 60 4.92 10.98 8.41
N THR A 61 4.30 10.65 7.28
CA THR A 61 3.90 9.27 6.93
C THR A 61 5.01 8.47 6.24
N ALA A 62 6.09 9.13 5.78
CA ALA A 62 7.31 8.48 5.29
C ALA A 62 8.01 7.62 6.37
N ARG A 63 7.82 7.95 7.66
CA ARG A 63 8.36 7.18 8.80
C ARG A 63 7.67 5.84 9.04
N GLN A 64 6.58 5.54 8.33
CA GLN A 64 5.80 4.30 8.46
C GLN A 64 5.85 3.45 7.18
N THR A 65 6.83 3.68 6.30
CA THR A 65 6.99 2.93 5.02
C THR A 65 7.00 1.42 5.23
N GLU A 66 7.70 0.93 6.26
CA GLU A 66 7.73 -0.48 6.65
C GLU A 66 6.33 -1.03 6.98
N ASP A 67 5.48 -0.27 7.66
CA ASP A 67 4.12 -0.69 8.00
C ASP A 67 3.25 -0.86 6.75
N TYR A 68 3.46 -0.05 5.72
CA TYR A 68 2.75 -0.20 4.44
C TYR A 68 3.22 -1.43 3.67
N VAL A 69 4.52 -1.74 3.70
CA VAL A 69 5.06 -2.97 3.12
C VAL A 69 4.51 -4.19 3.86
N LEU A 70 4.52 -4.17 5.19
CA LEU A 70 3.92 -5.22 6.03
C LEU A 70 2.43 -5.38 5.76
N MET A 71 1.66 -4.30 5.64
CA MET A 71 0.24 -4.38 5.28
C MET A 71 0.03 -5.04 3.91
N ALA A 72 0.87 -4.73 2.92
CA ALA A 72 0.80 -5.36 1.62
C ALA A 72 1.13 -6.86 1.69
N GLU A 73 2.17 -7.25 2.42
CA GLU A 73 2.55 -8.67 2.57
C GLU A 73 1.53 -9.48 3.38
N LEU A 74 0.88 -8.87 4.38
CA LEU A 74 -0.07 -9.54 5.27
C LEU A 74 -1.50 -9.63 4.71
N PHE A 75 -2.00 -8.57 4.06
CA PHE A 75 -3.44 -8.44 3.77
C PHE A 75 -3.80 -8.57 2.30
N ILE A 76 -2.81 -8.53 1.40
CA ILE A 76 -2.99 -8.99 0.03
C ILE A 76 -2.80 -10.50 0.07
N THR A 77 -3.83 -11.22 -0.39
CA THR A 77 -3.91 -12.69 -0.22
C THR A 77 -3.90 -13.44 -1.54
N ASN A 78 -4.06 -12.75 -2.66
CA ASN A 78 -4.13 -13.36 -3.98
C ASN A 78 -3.65 -12.39 -5.07
N ALA A 79 -3.40 -12.95 -6.27
CA ALA A 79 -2.90 -12.22 -7.43
C ALA A 79 -3.82 -11.07 -7.87
N SER A 80 -5.15 -11.30 -7.90
CA SER A 80 -6.11 -10.27 -8.31
C SER A 80 -6.06 -9.02 -7.40
N GLN A 81 -5.98 -9.21 -6.08
CA GLN A 81 -5.80 -8.11 -5.14
C GLN A 81 -4.46 -7.40 -5.33
N ALA A 82 -3.40 -8.16 -5.64
CA ALA A 82 -2.08 -7.58 -5.90
C ALA A 82 -2.08 -6.70 -7.15
N GLU A 83 -2.66 -7.18 -8.26
CA GLU A 83 -2.81 -6.42 -9.51
C GLU A 83 -3.60 -5.13 -9.29
N GLU A 84 -4.76 -5.22 -8.61
CA GLU A 84 -5.61 -4.07 -8.30
C GLU A 84 -4.87 -3.02 -7.45
N LEU A 85 -4.16 -3.48 -6.41
CA LEU A 85 -3.37 -2.59 -5.56
C LEU A 85 -2.26 -1.91 -6.37
N LEU A 86 -1.50 -2.66 -7.19
CA LEU A 86 -0.39 -2.10 -7.95
C LEU A 86 -0.84 -1.09 -9.00
N GLN A 87 -1.99 -1.31 -9.64
CA GLN A 87 -2.63 -0.35 -10.53
C GLN A 87 -3.04 0.91 -9.77
N THR A 88 -3.73 0.75 -8.63
CA THR A 88 -4.20 1.85 -7.78
C THR A 88 -3.03 2.71 -7.28
N LEU A 89 -1.94 2.07 -6.87
CA LEU A 89 -0.74 2.76 -6.39
C LEU A 89 -0.01 3.49 -7.52
N SER A 90 0.14 2.87 -8.70
CA SER A 90 0.75 3.54 -9.86
C SER A 90 -0.05 4.77 -10.30
N GLN A 91 -1.39 4.66 -10.31
CA GLN A 91 -2.28 5.78 -10.58
C GLN A 91 -2.14 6.89 -9.52
N SER A 92 -2.09 6.51 -8.24
CA SER A 92 -1.94 7.44 -7.12
C SER A 92 -0.64 8.25 -7.20
N LEU A 93 0.46 7.65 -7.67
CA LEU A 93 1.74 8.34 -7.90
C LEU A 93 1.60 9.46 -8.94
N MET A 94 0.95 9.15 -10.06
CA MET A 94 0.75 10.14 -11.12
C MET A 94 -0.16 11.27 -10.67
N GLU A 95 -1.25 10.94 -9.97
CA GLU A 95 -2.18 11.92 -9.43
C GLU A 95 -1.47 12.87 -8.46
N PHE A 96 -0.69 12.33 -7.53
CA PHE A 96 0.06 13.16 -6.59
C PHE A 96 1.05 14.07 -7.31
N ALA A 97 1.85 13.55 -8.26
CA ALA A 97 2.82 14.36 -9.00
C ALA A 97 2.13 15.49 -9.81
N THR A 98 1.04 15.16 -10.49
CA THR A 98 0.24 16.12 -11.28
C THR A 98 -0.32 17.22 -10.38
N VAL A 99 -0.94 16.83 -9.28
CA VAL A 99 -1.67 17.74 -8.41
C VAL A 99 -0.71 18.60 -7.57
N ALA A 100 0.42 18.04 -7.16
CA ALA A 100 1.49 18.79 -6.51
C ALA A 100 2.23 19.73 -7.48
N GLY A 101 2.07 19.56 -8.80
CA GLY A 101 2.84 20.29 -9.81
C GLY A 101 4.32 19.92 -9.80
N VAL A 102 4.65 18.71 -9.38
CA VAL A 102 6.00 18.23 -9.16
C VAL A 102 6.36 17.22 -10.25
N SER A 103 7.56 17.35 -10.82
CA SER A 103 8.04 16.38 -11.81
C SER A 103 8.15 14.98 -11.19
N PRO A 104 7.70 13.91 -11.88
CA PRO A 104 7.90 12.53 -11.44
C PRO A 104 9.36 12.21 -11.12
N ALA A 105 10.32 12.87 -11.77
CA ALA A 105 11.76 12.71 -11.59
C ALA A 105 12.35 13.50 -10.40
N SER A 106 11.55 14.29 -9.70
CA SER A 106 12.03 15.15 -8.60
C SER A 106 12.47 14.34 -7.36
N ALA A 107 13.31 14.97 -6.53
CA ALA A 107 13.69 14.43 -5.23
C ALA A 107 12.48 14.27 -4.27
N THR A 108 11.47 15.14 -4.40
CA THR A 108 10.23 15.10 -3.61
C THR A 108 9.43 13.83 -3.82
N MET A 109 9.52 13.21 -5.01
CA MET A 109 8.82 11.96 -5.34
C MET A 109 9.64 10.69 -5.04
N ARG A 110 10.88 10.83 -4.56
CA ARG A 110 11.78 9.69 -4.35
C ARG A 110 11.18 8.66 -3.38
N SER A 111 10.76 9.10 -2.21
CA SER A 111 10.22 8.20 -1.17
C SER A 111 8.92 7.51 -1.62
N HIS A 112 8.05 8.21 -2.36
CA HIS A 112 6.84 7.59 -2.93
C HIS A 112 7.19 6.51 -3.95
N ARG A 113 8.17 6.78 -4.81
CA ARG A 113 8.63 5.82 -5.83
C ARG A 113 9.27 4.60 -5.17
N GLU A 114 10.14 4.79 -4.19
CA GLU A 114 10.81 3.72 -3.46
C GLU A 114 9.80 2.83 -2.73
N LEU A 115 8.79 3.41 -2.07
CA LEU A 115 7.73 2.64 -1.44
C LEU A 115 6.95 1.80 -2.47
N TYR A 116 6.55 2.41 -3.59
CA TYR A 116 5.87 1.70 -4.66
C TYR A 116 6.71 0.53 -5.19
N GLN A 117 7.98 0.77 -5.49
CA GLN A 117 8.89 -0.26 -6.01
C GLN A 117 9.08 -1.40 -5.01
N THR A 118 9.15 -1.08 -3.71
CA THR A 118 9.27 -2.10 -2.65
C THR A 118 8.03 -2.98 -2.59
N ILE A 119 6.83 -2.37 -2.56
CA ILE A 119 5.56 -3.10 -2.55
C ILE A 119 5.42 -3.93 -3.84
N ALA A 120 5.72 -3.33 -4.99
CA ALA A 120 5.69 -4.00 -6.29
C ALA A 120 6.62 -5.22 -6.33
N HIS A 121 7.86 -5.08 -5.89
CA HIS A 121 8.81 -6.18 -5.85
C HIS A 121 8.31 -7.34 -4.97
N LYS A 122 7.79 -7.06 -3.79
CA LYS A 122 7.25 -8.08 -2.88
C LYS A 122 6.05 -8.82 -3.47
N LEU A 123 5.09 -8.08 -4.04
CA LEU A 123 3.87 -8.67 -4.59
C LEU A 123 4.11 -9.42 -5.90
N THR A 124 4.97 -8.90 -6.78
CA THR A 124 5.35 -9.58 -8.04
C THR A 124 6.08 -10.89 -7.76
N ALA A 125 7.04 -10.89 -6.82
CA ALA A 125 7.75 -12.10 -6.40
C ALA A 125 6.80 -13.16 -5.81
N ARG A 126 5.79 -12.73 -5.04
CA ARG A 126 4.88 -13.64 -4.35
C ARG A 126 3.77 -14.20 -5.24
N TYR A 127 3.17 -13.35 -6.07
CA TYR A 127 1.97 -13.69 -6.84
C TYR A 127 2.22 -13.88 -8.32
N ALA A 128 3.46 -13.73 -8.78
CA ALA A 128 3.85 -13.79 -10.20
C ALA A 128 3.01 -12.85 -11.10
N VAL A 129 2.64 -11.69 -10.55
CA VAL A 129 1.91 -10.64 -11.27
C VAL A 129 2.86 -9.65 -11.92
N GLU A 130 2.40 -8.95 -12.95
CA GLU A 130 3.16 -7.86 -13.57
C GLU A 130 2.82 -6.52 -12.90
N ALA A 131 3.83 -5.83 -12.37
CA ALA A 131 3.66 -4.49 -11.85
C ALA A 131 3.73 -3.47 -13.00
N PRO A 132 2.77 -2.51 -13.08
CA PRO A 132 2.91 -1.36 -13.96
C PRO A 132 4.20 -0.59 -13.68
N ALA A 133 4.72 0.14 -14.67
CA ALA A 133 5.78 1.09 -14.37
C ALA A 133 5.28 2.14 -13.35
N ALA A 134 6.18 2.65 -12.51
CA ALA A 134 5.87 3.80 -11.68
C ALA A 134 5.47 4.98 -12.58
N PHE A 135 4.35 5.65 -12.29
CA PHE A 135 3.81 6.74 -13.11
C PHE A 135 3.32 6.32 -14.51
N ALA A 136 2.97 5.04 -14.72
CA ALA A 136 2.51 4.55 -16.03
C ALA A 136 1.15 5.10 -16.47
N SER A 137 0.28 5.49 -15.52
CA SER A 137 -1.06 5.97 -15.86
C SER A 137 -1.00 7.41 -16.37
N THR A 138 -1.44 7.66 -17.60
CA THR A 138 -1.57 9.00 -18.19
C THR A 138 -2.97 9.59 -18.04
N THR A 139 -3.90 8.84 -17.45
CA THR A 139 -5.33 9.21 -17.41
C THR A 139 -5.61 10.06 -16.19
N ILE A 140 -5.55 11.39 -16.36
CA ILE A 140 -6.05 12.35 -15.38
C ILE A 140 -7.50 12.66 -15.75
N THR A 141 -8.46 12.33 -14.89
CA THR A 141 -9.88 12.65 -15.14
C THR A 141 -10.13 14.15 -14.94
N ALA A 142 -11.15 14.70 -15.61
CA ALA A 142 -11.52 16.12 -15.49
C ALA A 142 -11.81 16.54 -14.03
N GLN A 143 -12.37 15.64 -13.24
CA GLN A 143 -12.65 15.84 -11.81
C GLN A 143 -11.36 15.93 -10.97
N GLN A 144 -10.30 15.23 -11.39
CA GLN A 144 -8.97 15.29 -10.77
C GLN A 144 -8.20 16.55 -11.19
N GLN A 145 -8.37 17.04 -12.42
CA GLN A 145 -7.86 18.35 -12.85
C GLN A 145 -8.44 19.50 -12.02
N ALA A 146 -9.71 19.42 -11.63
CA ALA A 146 -10.37 20.45 -10.82
C ALA A 146 -9.84 20.56 -9.39
N GLN A 147 -9.19 19.52 -8.83
CA GLN A 147 -8.63 19.54 -7.47
C GLN A 147 -7.20 20.10 -7.39
N ILE A 148 -6.54 20.28 -8.54
CA ILE A 148 -5.16 20.79 -8.66
C ILE A 148 -4.94 22.14 -7.95
N PRO A 149 -5.85 23.14 -8.03
CA PRO A 149 -5.64 24.44 -7.37
C PRO A 149 -5.63 24.35 -5.84
N PHE A 150 -6.45 23.49 -5.24
CA PHE A 150 -6.56 23.35 -3.79
C PHE A 150 -5.30 22.77 -3.17
N ILE A 151 -4.78 21.68 -3.74
CA ILE A 151 -3.57 21.02 -3.23
C ILE A 151 -2.32 21.86 -3.52
N ARG A 152 -2.28 22.58 -4.66
CA ARG A 152 -1.20 23.56 -4.93
C ARG A 152 -1.12 24.64 -3.85
N ASN A 153 -2.27 25.19 -3.41
CA ASN A 153 -2.32 26.16 -2.33
C ASN A 153 -1.89 25.58 -0.97
N PHE A 154 -2.23 24.32 -0.69
CA PHE A 154 -1.82 23.62 0.54
C PHE A 154 -0.29 23.38 0.60
N LEU A 155 0.33 22.99 -0.52
CA LEU A 155 1.78 22.81 -0.58
C LEU A 155 2.55 24.13 -0.48
N GLN A 156 2.01 25.22 -1.02
CA GLN A 156 2.59 26.56 -0.86
C GLN A 156 2.54 27.07 0.58
N THR A 157 1.50 26.70 1.34
CA THR A 157 1.38 27.06 2.77
C THR A 157 2.30 26.26 3.68
N LEU A 158 2.76 25.08 3.26
CA LEU A 158 3.77 24.29 3.98
C LEU A 158 5.22 24.72 3.67
N ALA A 159 5.42 25.50 2.60
CA ALA A 159 6.73 25.98 2.16
C ALA A 159 7.03 27.44 2.57
N ALA A 160 6.07 28.10 3.22
CA ALA A 160 6.19 29.45 3.78
C ALA A 160 6.42 29.38 5.29
#